data_AF-A0A395UM39-F1
#
_entry.id   AF-A0A395UM39-F1
#
_cell.length_a   1.000
_cell.length_b   1.000
_cell.length_c   1.000
_cell.angle_alpha   90.00
_cell.angle_beta   90.00
_cell.angle_gamma   90.00
#
_symmetry.space_group_name_H-M   'P 1'
#
loop_
_entity.id
_entity.type
_entity.pdbx_description
1 polymer ?
#
loop_
_entity_poly.entity_id
_entity_poly.type
_entity_poly.pdbx_seq_one_letter_code
_entity_poly.pdbx_strand_id
1 'polypeptide(L)'
;MIMKTGMTNFNVNMYNEKIELLNEIIDTLNNTIYSFYSWGHTITPAFVKKLIDNPAEIYHEYLSFEYIAQRKCAEHGIKDKEYLHPLHQDCFHDIVDEMESIFESLNKFCRLLPHIKKVYGSLCYLVEEEYLNEPHFAETKNARLRIMQQCAELEDNRFTFSESDFEV
;
A
#
# COMPACT_ATOMS: atom_id res chain seq x y z
N MET A 1 -35.22 18.57 -18.80
CA MET A 1 -34.44 17.65 -19.66
C MET A 1 -33.25 17.16 -18.84
N ILE A 2 -33.24 15.88 -18.44
CA ILE A 2 -32.09 15.29 -17.72
C ILE A 2 -31.17 14.73 -18.80
N MET A 3 -30.06 15.42 -19.08
CA MET A 3 -29.08 14.93 -20.04
C MET A 3 -28.32 13.75 -19.42
N LYS A 4 -28.39 12.58 -20.07
CA LYS A 4 -27.45 11.47 -19.81
C LYS A 4 -26.15 11.84 -20.52
N THR A 5 -25.10 12.13 -19.76
CA THR A 5 -23.74 12.25 -20.31
C THR A 5 -23.38 10.90 -20.92
N GLY A 6 -23.29 10.83 -22.25
CA GLY A 6 -22.84 9.64 -22.96
C GLY A 6 -21.32 9.57 -22.92
N MET A 7 -20.77 8.40 -22.59
CA MET A 7 -19.34 8.13 -22.79
C MET A 7 -19.08 8.06 -24.30
N THR A 8 -18.20 8.92 -24.81
CA THR A 8 -17.89 8.99 -26.24
C THR A 8 -16.73 8.10 -26.63
N ASN A 9 -15.78 7.89 -25.73
CA ASN A 9 -14.63 7.04 -25.93
C ASN A 9 -14.11 6.49 -24.59
N PHE A 10 -13.39 5.37 -24.63
CA PHE A 10 -12.82 4.72 -23.44
C PHE A 10 -11.38 4.32 -23.71
N ASN A 11 -10.46 4.86 -22.91
CA ASN A 11 -9.04 4.55 -23.04
C ASN A 11 -8.71 3.22 -22.34
N VAL A 12 -8.79 2.13 -23.10
CA VAL A 12 -8.49 0.76 -22.63
C VAL A 12 -7.06 0.64 -22.11
N ASN A 13 -6.09 1.27 -22.77
CA ASN A 13 -4.68 1.19 -22.36
C ASN A 13 -4.48 1.82 -20.99
N MET A 14 -5.01 3.03 -20.77
CA MET A 14 -4.95 3.70 -19.47
C MET A 14 -5.70 2.92 -18.39
N TYR A 15 -6.81 2.26 -18.73
CA TYR A 15 -7.51 1.39 -17.79
C TYR A 15 -6.64 0.23 -17.34
N ASN A 16 -6.00 -0.47 -18.29
CA ASN A 16 -5.11 -1.59 -17.98
C ASN A 16 -3.92 -1.16 -17.12
N GLU A 17 -3.27 -0.03 -17.46
CA GLU A 17 -2.16 0.54 -16.67
C GLU A 17 -2.59 0.86 -15.23
N LYS A 18 -3.79 1.44 -15.04
CA LYS A 18 -4.31 1.76 -13.71
C LYS A 18 -4.67 0.53 -12.89
N ILE A 19 -5.17 -0.54 -13.53
CA ILE A 19 -5.44 -1.82 -12.86
C ILE A 19 -4.14 -2.51 -12.46
N GLU A 20 -3.14 -2.54 -13.34
CA GLU A 20 -1.83 -3.10 -13.04
C GLU A 20 -1.17 -2.37 -11.85
N LEU A 21 -1.20 -1.03 -11.88
CA LEU A 21 -0.70 -0.23 -10.76
C LEU A 21 -1.48 -0.48 -9.46
N LEU A 22 -2.80 -0.63 -9.51
CA LEU A 22 -3.58 -0.95 -8.31
C LEU A 22 -3.19 -2.32 -7.72
N ASN A 23 -2.96 -3.32 -8.57
CA ASN A 23 -2.51 -4.64 -8.14
C ASN A 23 -1.11 -4.56 -7.51
N GLU A 24 -0.16 -3.87 -8.16
CA GLU A 24 1.20 -3.66 -7.61
C GLU A 24 1.15 -2.98 -6.24
N ILE A 25 0.27 -1.99 -6.08
CA ILE A 25 0.04 -1.31 -4.80
C ILE A 25 -0.49 -2.26 -3.73
N ILE A 26 -1.49 -3.09 -4.05
CA ILE A 26 -2.08 -4.04 -3.10
C ILE A 26 -1.04 -5.08 -2.68
N ASP A 27 -0.28 -5.64 -3.63
CA ASP A 27 0.77 -6.61 -3.34
C ASP A 27 1.86 -6.01 -2.47
N THR A 28 2.29 -4.78 -2.79
CA THR A 28 3.29 -4.05 -1.99
C THR A 28 2.78 -3.78 -0.58
N LEU A 29 1.52 -3.35 -0.43
CA LEU A 29 0.90 -3.12 0.87
C LEU A 29 0.83 -4.40 1.71
N ASN A 30 0.42 -5.52 1.11
CA ASN A 30 0.36 -6.83 1.77
C ASN A 30 1.73 -7.31 2.23
N ASN A 31 2.73 -7.26 1.36
CA ASN A 31 4.11 -7.63 1.72
C ASN A 31 4.67 -6.74 2.84
N THR A 32 4.32 -5.45 2.83
CA THR A 32 4.77 -4.51 3.88
C THR A 32 4.14 -4.87 5.22
N ILE A 33 2.82 -5.04 5.30
CA ILE A 33 2.18 -5.36 6.58
C ILE A 33 2.51 -6.77 7.06
N TYR A 34 2.81 -7.69 6.16
CA TYR A 34 3.28 -9.03 6.51
C TYR A 34 4.58 -8.96 7.33
N SER A 35 5.54 -8.09 6.96
CA SER A 35 6.77 -7.90 7.74
C SER A 35 6.50 -7.44 9.18
N PHE A 36 5.48 -6.64 9.42
CA PHE A 36 5.13 -6.24 10.79
C PHE A 36 4.37 -7.36 11.51
N TYR A 37 3.43 -8.00 10.82
CA TYR A 37 2.59 -9.06 11.37
C TYR A 37 3.40 -10.31 11.76
N SER A 38 4.35 -10.75 10.92
CA SER A 38 5.23 -11.89 11.20
C SER A 38 6.11 -11.68 12.43
N TRP A 39 6.41 -10.42 12.75
CA TRP A 39 7.13 -10.00 13.93
C TRP A 39 6.24 -9.79 15.17
N GLY A 40 4.96 -10.15 15.07
CA GLY A 40 3.98 -10.15 16.17
C GLY A 40 3.23 -8.84 16.36
N HIS A 41 3.35 -7.89 15.44
CA HIS A 41 2.69 -6.59 15.57
C HIS A 41 1.25 -6.63 15.07
N THR A 42 0.34 -6.01 15.81
CA THR A 42 -1.07 -5.91 15.43
C THR A 42 -1.26 -4.86 14.33
N ILE A 43 -1.80 -5.28 13.19
CA ILE A 43 -2.07 -4.40 12.06
C ILE A 43 -3.51 -3.90 12.14
N THR A 44 -3.65 -2.58 12.27
CA THR A 44 -4.95 -1.90 12.35
C THR A 44 -5.00 -0.78 11.30
N PRO A 45 -6.19 -0.26 10.93
CA PRO A 45 -6.29 0.90 10.06
C PRO A 45 -5.55 2.13 10.57
N ALA A 46 -5.48 2.30 11.90
CA ALA A 46 -4.73 3.38 12.54
C ALA A 46 -3.22 3.20 12.38
N PHE A 47 -2.73 1.97 12.54
CA PHE A 47 -1.33 1.62 12.27
C PHE A 47 -0.98 1.87 10.79
N VAL A 48 -1.79 1.38 9.86
CA VAL A 48 -1.58 1.56 8.41
C VAL A 48 -1.54 3.04 8.05
N LYS A 49 -2.43 3.85 8.63
CA LYS A 49 -2.42 5.30 8.39
C LYS A 49 -1.10 5.93 8.84
N LYS A 50 -0.62 5.61 10.03
CA LYS A 50 0.70 6.09 10.51
C LYS A 50 1.84 5.61 9.62
N LEU A 51 1.80 4.36 9.16
CA LEU A 51 2.80 3.79 8.25
C LEU A 51 2.85 4.54 6.91
N ILE A 52 1.69 4.86 6.34
CA ILE A 52 1.60 5.67 5.11
C ILE A 52 2.09 7.11 5.35
N ASP A 53 1.78 7.69 6.51
CA ASP A 53 2.17 9.06 6.80
C ASP A 53 3.68 9.19 7.06
N ASN A 54 4.26 8.27 7.86
CA ASN A 54 5.64 8.30 8.34
C ASN A 54 6.30 6.89 8.30
N PRO A 55 6.60 6.34 7.10
CA PRO A 55 7.07 4.96 6.99
C PRO A 55 8.39 4.69 7.69
N ALA A 56 9.35 5.62 7.60
CA ALA A 56 10.66 5.46 8.24
C ALA A 56 10.55 5.42 9.78
N GLU A 57 9.67 6.24 10.36
CA GLU A 57 9.45 6.28 11.81
C GLU A 57 8.80 5.00 12.31
N ILE A 58 7.75 4.54 11.65
CA ILE A 58 7.07 3.28 12.01
C ILE A 58 8.01 2.09 11.84
N TYR A 59 8.81 2.07 10.78
CA TYR A 59 9.78 1.01 10.61
C TYR A 59 10.85 1.03 11.70
N HIS A 60 11.38 2.19 12.05
CA HIS A 60 12.37 2.31 13.12
C HIS A 60 11.78 1.92 14.49
N GLU A 61 10.54 2.28 14.76
CA GLU A 61 9.85 1.94 16.02
C GLU A 61 9.64 0.43 16.16
N TYR A 62 9.22 -0.25 15.10
CA TYR A 62 8.72 -1.63 15.19
C TYR A 62 9.66 -2.71 14.62
N LEU A 63 10.55 -2.34 13.70
CA LEU A 63 11.43 -3.24 12.93
C LEU A 63 12.86 -2.66 12.79
N SER A 64 13.34 -1.95 13.81
CA SER A 64 14.74 -1.48 13.85
C SER A 64 15.72 -2.65 13.89
N PHE A 65 16.94 -2.39 13.42
CA PHE A 65 18.04 -3.34 13.51
C PHE A 65 18.25 -3.85 14.94
N GLU A 66 18.20 -2.96 15.94
CA GLU A 66 18.35 -3.32 17.34
C GLU A 66 17.25 -4.27 17.82
N TYR A 67 15.99 -4.01 17.45
CA TYR A 67 14.87 -4.88 17.80
C TYR A 67 15.00 -6.27 17.16
N ILE A 68 15.31 -6.33 15.86
CA ILE A 68 15.48 -7.58 15.12
C ILE A 68 16.66 -8.37 15.67
N ALA A 69 17.82 -7.71 15.86
CA ALA A 69 19.03 -8.33 16.40
C ALA A 69 18.80 -8.94 17.78
N GLN A 70 18.17 -8.19 18.69
CA GLN A 70 17.89 -8.67 20.04
C GLN A 70 17.02 -9.93 20.02
N ARG A 71 15.98 -9.95 19.18
CA ARG A 71 15.08 -11.09 19.07
C ARG A 71 15.72 -12.31 18.42
N LYS A 72 16.47 -12.14 17.32
CA LYS A 72 17.22 -13.24 16.70
C LYS A 72 18.27 -13.81 17.67
N CYS A 73 18.97 -12.97 18.43
CA CYS A 73 19.87 -13.45 19.49
C CYS A 73 19.14 -14.32 20.53
N ALA A 74 17.95 -13.90 20.96
CA ALA A 74 17.14 -14.69 21.88
C ALA A 74 16.70 -16.04 21.29
N GLU A 75 16.34 -16.08 20.00
CA GLU A 75 16.00 -17.31 19.26
C GLU A 75 17.18 -18.28 19.19
N HIS A 76 18.41 -17.75 19.06
CA HIS A 76 19.67 -18.50 19.09
C HIS A 76 20.19 -18.79 20.51
N GLY A 77 19.54 -18.28 21.56
CA GLY A 77 19.95 -18.47 22.95
C GLY A 77 21.25 -17.74 23.35
N ILE A 78 21.65 -16.70 22.62
CA ILE A 78 22.87 -15.91 22.88
C ILE A 78 22.52 -14.53 23.43
N LYS A 79 23.47 -13.87 24.10
CA LYS A 79 23.20 -12.53 24.65
C LYS A 79 23.22 -11.47 23.55
N ASP A 80 22.54 -10.36 23.83
CA ASP A 80 22.54 -9.19 22.94
C ASP A 80 23.98 -8.79 22.57
N LYS A 81 24.18 -8.48 21.28
CA LYS A 81 25.46 -8.13 20.64
C LYS A 81 26.53 -9.23 20.60
N GLU A 82 26.28 -10.41 21.19
CA GLU A 82 27.18 -11.57 21.02
C GLU A 82 27.14 -12.13 19.59
N TYR A 83 26.15 -11.76 18.77
CA TYR A 83 26.10 -12.09 17.33
C TYR A 83 27.36 -11.64 16.56
N LEU A 84 28.11 -10.64 17.04
CA LEU A 84 29.38 -10.22 16.43
C LEU A 84 30.53 -11.19 16.70
N HIS A 85 30.36 -12.15 17.61
CA HIS A 85 31.38 -13.13 17.93
C HIS A 85 31.53 -14.14 16.76
N PRO A 86 32.75 -14.56 16.39
CA PRO A 86 32.96 -15.51 15.29
C PRO A 86 32.28 -16.89 15.47
N LEU A 87 31.86 -17.23 16.69
CA LEU A 87 31.13 -18.47 16.97
C LEU A 87 29.60 -18.34 16.81
N HIS A 88 29.10 -17.14 16.50
CA HIS A 88 27.67 -16.84 16.39
C HIS A 88 27.32 -16.29 14.99
N GLN A 89 28.08 -16.71 13.97
CA GLN A 89 27.88 -16.27 12.59
C GLN A 89 26.48 -16.62 12.05
N ASP A 90 25.91 -17.76 12.44
CA ASP A 90 24.56 -18.15 12.03
C ASP A 90 23.51 -17.14 12.49
N CYS A 91 23.59 -16.68 13.75
CA CYS A 91 22.72 -15.62 14.26
C CYS A 91 22.93 -14.30 13.51
N PHE A 92 24.18 -13.94 13.21
CA PHE A 92 24.46 -12.73 12.43
C PHE A 92 23.89 -12.80 11.01
N HIS A 93 24.02 -13.94 10.31
CA HIS A 93 23.43 -14.15 8.99
C HIS A 93 21.90 -14.03 9.05
N ASP A 94 21.24 -14.67 10.02
CA ASP A 94 19.79 -14.56 10.17
C ASP A 94 19.32 -13.12 10.43
N ILE A 95 20.11 -12.31 11.14
CA ILE A 95 19.82 -10.88 11.35
C ILE A 95 19.94 -10.12 10.03
N VAL A 96 21.02 -10.34 9.28
CA VAL A 96 21.28 -9.65 8.01
C VAL A 96 20.22 -10.01 6.97
N ASP A 97 19.92 -11.30 6.80
CA ASP A 97 18.93 -11.80 5.83
C ASP A 97 17.55 -11.23 6.13
N GLU A 98 17.16 -11.19 7.41
CA GLU A 98 15.90 -10.59 7.81
C GLU A 98 15.90 -9.09 7.50
N MET A 99 16.93 -8.35 7.92
CA MET A 99 16.99 -6.91 7.69
C MET A 99 17.00 -6.57 6.20
N GLU A 100 17.66 -7.36 5.36
CA GLU A 100 17.63 -7.21 3.91
C GLU A 100 16.20 -7.35 3.36
N SER A 101 15.48 -8.40 3.76
CA SER A 101 14.10 -8.63 3.35
C SER A 101 13.18 -7.48 3.77
N ILE A 102 13.27 -7.06 5.03
CA ILE A 102 12.43 -5.98 5.54
C ILE A 102 12.77 -4.65 4.83
N PHE A 103 14.06 -4.35 4.56
CA PHE A 103 14.45 -3.12 3.86
C PHE A 103 14.04 -3.13 2.38
N GLU A 104 14.10 -4.28 1.72
CA GLU A 104 13.58 -4.42 0.36
C GLU A 104 12.08 -4.09 0.29
N SER A 105 11.32 -4.60 1.26
CA SER A 105 9.88 -4.30 1.41
C SER A 105 9.64 -2.79 1.63
N LEU A 106 10.37 -2.16 2.55
CA LEU A 106 10.27 -0.72 2.81
C LEU A 106 10.62 0.12 1.58
N ASN A 107 11.67 -0.26 0.83
CA ASN A 107 12.08 0.48 -0.36
C ASN A 107 11.01 0.43 -1.45
N LYS A 108 10.40 -0.75 -1.69
CA LYS A 108 9.26 -0.89 -2.62
C LYS A 108 8.06 -0.06 -2.16
N PHE A 109 7.72 -0.11 -0.88
CA PHE A 109 6.66 0.70 -0.29
C PHE A 109 6.89 2.20 -0.50
N CYS A 110 8.09 2.69 -0.15
CA CYS A 110 8.45 4.10 -0.29
C CYS A 110 8.42 4.57 -1.76
N ARG A 111 8.80 3.72 -2.72
CA ARG A 111 8.70 4.02 -4.16
C ARG A 111 7.26 4.27 -4.60
N LEU A 112 6.31 3.47 -4.11
CA LEU A 112 4.90 3.57 -4.46
C LEU A 112 4.10 4.51 -3.56
N LEU A 113 4.72 5.07 -2.52
CA LEU A 113 4.05 5.87 -1.50
C LEU A 113 3.15 6.99 -2.05
N PRO A 114 3.55 7.78 -3.08
CA PRO A 114 2.68 8.82 -3.65
C PRO A 114 1.40 8.26 -4.27
N HIS A 115 1.44 7.04 -4.83
CA HIS A 115 0.29 6.36 -5.39
C HIS A 115 -0.55 5.73 -4.29
N ILE A 116 0.07 5.06 -3.33
CA ILE A 116 -0.59 4.50 -2.13
C ILE A 116 -1.43 5.56 -1.43
N LYS A 117 -0.88 6.76 -1.18
CA LYS A 117 -1.59 7.89 -0.54
C LYS A 117 -2.86 8.32 -1.29
N LYS A 118 -2.87 8.19 -2.63
CA LYS A 118 -4.03 8.56 -3.45
C LYS A 118 -5.13 7.49 -3.43
N VAL A 119 -4.73 6.22 -3.36
CA VAL A 119 -5.66 5.09 -3.56
C VAL A 119 -6.14 4.47 -2.26
N TYR A 120 -5.42 4.65 -1.15
CA TYR A 120 -5.81 4.10 0.15
C TYR A 120 -7.14 4.72 0.63
N GLY A 121 -8.05 3.87 1.10
CA GLY A 121 -9.41 4.24 1.50
C GLY A 121 -10.38 4.52 0.33
N SER A 122 -9.88 4.70 -0.89
CA SER A 122 -10.72 5.01 -2.06
C SER A 122 -10.80 3.87 -3.07
N LEU A 123 -9.70 3.15 -3.32
CA LEU A 123 -9.64 2.01 -4.22
C LEU A 123 -9.21 0.73 -3.50
N CYS A 124 -8.42 0.82 -2.44
CA CYS A 124 -8.08 -0.31 -1.59
C CYS A 124 -8.24 0.03 -0.11
N TYR A 125 -8.40 -0.99 0.73
CA TYR A 125 -8.56 -0.84 2.18
C TYR A 125 -8.01 -2.08 2.90
N LEU A 126 -7.65 -1.91 4.17
CA LEU A 126 -7.30 -3.02 5.06
C LEU A 126 -8.58 -3.77 5.45
N VAL A 127 -8.58 -5.09 5.30
CA VAL A 127 -9.66 -5.97 5.72
C VAL A 127 -9.47 -6.37 7.19
N GLU A 128 -10.47 -6.08 8.01
CA GLU A 128 -10.55 -6.48 9.42
C GLU A 128 -11.55 -7.64 9.54
N GLU A 129 -11.15 -8.88 9.27
CA GLU A 129 -12.01 -10.05 9.48
C GLU A 129 -11.70 -10.70 10.84
N GLU A 130 -12.66 -10.63 11.77
CA GLU A 130 -12.53 -11.10 13.16
C GLU A 130 -12.32 -12.62 13.30
N TYR A 131 -12.61 -13.40 12.27
CA TYR A 131 -12.82 -14.83 12.47
C TYR A 131 -11.73 -15.76 11.95
N LEU A 132 -10.80 -15.39 11.05
CA LEU A 132 -9.78 -16.35 10.61
C LEU A 132 -8.52 -15.87 9.86
N ASN A 133 -8.38 -14.64 9.36
CA ASN A 133 -7.31 -14.38 8.39
C ASN A 133 -6.41 -13.21 8.73
N GLU A 134 -5.12 -13.43 8.47
CA GLU A 134 -4.04 -12.46 8.53
C GLU A 134 -4.46 -11.13 7.89
N PRO A 135 -4.04 -9.99 8.46
CA PRO A 135 -4.39 -8.68 7.94
C PRO A 135 -3.93 -8.58 6.47
N HIS A 136 -4.84 -8.17 5.59
CA HIS A 136 -4.56 -8.03 4.17
C HIS A 136 -5.35 -6.86 3.57
N PHE A 137 -4.86 -6.34 2.46
CA PHE A 137 -5.50 -5.32 1.65
C PHE A 137 -6.31 -5.95 0.54
N ALA A 138 -7.48 -5.37 0.30
CA ALA A 138 -8.37 -5.75 -0.79
C ALA A 138 -8.83 -4.52 -1.58
N GLU A 139 -9.24 -4.76 -2.83
CA GLU A 139 -9.96 -3.78 -3.63
C GLU A 139 -11.29 -3.39 -2.94
N THR A 140 -11.64 -2.10 -2.94
CA THR A 140 -12.99 -1.67 -2.58
C THR A 140 -13.99 -2.14 -3.63
N LYS A 141 -15.26 -2.33 -3.25
CA LYS A 141 -16.32 -2.77 -4.16
C LYS A 141 -16.47 -1.91 -5.43
N ASN A 142 -16.10 -0.62 -5.36
CA ASN A 142 -16.25 0.34 -6.45
C ASN A 142 -14.91 0.70 -7.13
N ALA A 143 -13.80 0.03 -6.79
CA ALA A 143 -12.47 0.39 -7.28
C ALA A 143 -12.41 0.42 -8.81
N ARG A 144 -12.85 -0.68 -9.44
CA ARG A 144 -12.83 -0.82 -10.90
C ARG A 144 -13.74 0.17 -11.60
N LEU A 145 -14.94 0.42 -11.06
CA LEU A 145 -15.85 1.44 -11.60
C LEU A 145 -15.23 2.84 -11.56
N ARG A 146 -14.58 3.20 -10.45
CA ARG A 146 -13.88 4.49 -10.30
C ARG A 146 -12.73 4.62 -11.30
N ILE A 147 -11.98 3.55 -11.52
CA ILE A 147 -10.92 3.54 -12.54
C ILE A 147 -11.53 3.68 -13.95
N MET A 148 -12.60 2.96 -14.26
CA MET A 148 -13.31 3.09 -15.55
C MET A 148 -13.76 4.53 -15.80
N GLN A 149 -14.31 5.20 -14.78
CA GLN A 149 -14.74 6.60 -14.89
C GLN A 149 -13.56 7.56 -15.18
N GLN A 150 -12.36 7.28 -14.66
CA GLN A 150 -11.17 8.06 -14.99
C GLN A 150 -10.68 7.83 -16.41
N CYS A 151 -11.07 6.73 -17.04
CA CYS A 151 -10.68 6.33 -18.39
C CYS A 151 -11.71 6.65 -19.47
N ALA A 152 -12.89 7.12 -19.05
CA ALA A 152 -13.94 7.55 -19.95
C ALA A 152 -13.67 8.99 -20.42
N GLU A 153 -13.69 9.19 -21.74
CA GLU A 153 -13.87 10.51 -22.33
C GLU A 153 -15.37 10.79 -22.35
N LEU A 154 -15.75 11.92 -21.75
CA LEU A 154 -17.13 12.37 -21.68
C LEU A 154 -17.31 13.52 -22.66
N GLU A 155 -18.46 13.56 -23.31
CA GLU A 155 -18.88 14.70 -24.12
C GLU A 155 -18.96 15.95 -23.22
N ASP A 156 -18.05 16.91 -23.42
CA ASP A 156 -18.10 18.21 -22.76
C ASP A 156 -19.18 19.04 -23.46
N ASN A 157 -20.45 18.85 -23.07
CA ASN A 157 -21.56 19.69 -23.52
C ASN A 157 -21.45 21.08 -22.86
N ARG A 158 -20.41 21.83 -23.21
CA ARG A 158 -20.35 23.27 -22.99
C ARG A 158 -21.29 23.93 -23.99
N PHE A 159 -22.52 24.16 -23.58
CA PHE A 159 -23.35 25.16 -24.24
C PHE A 159 -22.70 26.53 -24.02
N THR A 160 -22.09 27.09 -25.07
CA THR A 160 -21.98 28.53 -25.19
C THR A 160 -23.38 29.04 -25.55
N PHE A 161 -24.08 29.65 -24.59
CA PHE A 161 -25.25 30.45 -24.92
C PHE A 161 -24.81 31.57 -25.86
N SER A 162 -25.36 31.63 -27.08
CA SER A 162 -25.36 32.88 -27.84
C SER A 162 -26.48 33.76 -27.29
N GLU A 163 -26.20 35.03 -27.06
CA GLU A 163 -27.16 36.03 -26.56
C GLU A 163 -28.38 36.26 -27.48
N SER A 164 -28.50 35.51 -28.58
CA SER A 164 -29.64 35.55 -29.51
C SER A 164 -30.92 34.90 -28.98
N ASP A 165 -30.85 34.13 -27.90
CA ASP A 165 -31.96 33.27 -27.46
C ASP A 165 -32.85 33.92 -26.38
N PHE A 166 -32.64 35.21 -26.09
CA PHE A 166 -33.39 35.97 -25.08
C PHE A 166 -34.06 37.24 -25.62
N GLU A 167 -34.52 37.24 -26.88
CA GLU A 167 -35.49 38.25 -27.34
C GLU A 167 -36.84 37.58 -27.67
N VAL A 168 -37.79 37.70 -26.73
CA VAL A 168 -39.24 37.56 -26.94
C VAL A 168 -39.91 38.85 -26.50
#